data_AF-A0A7S1AX18-F1
#
_entry.id   AF-A0A7S1AX18-F1
#
_cell.length_a   1.000
_cell.length_b   1.000
_cell.length_c   1.000
_cell.angle_alpha   90.00
_cell.angle_beta   90.00
_cell.angle_gamma   90.00
#
_symmetry.space_group_name_H-M   'P 1'
#
loop_
_entity.id
_entity.type
_entity.pdbx_description
1 polymer ?
#
loop_
_entity_poly.entity_id
_entity_poly.type
_entity_poly.pdbx_seq_one_letter_code
_entity_poly.pdbx_strand_id
1 'polypeptide(L)'
;EIDLSQDGKDWDSLTDSERHFVKHILAFFAASDGIVNENLAAQFATEVQSPEARAFYGFQMAMENIHSETYSLLIEQYIRDPAERDGVFNAIETMPAVREKAMWAI
;
A
#
# COMPACT_ATOMS: atom_id res chain seq x y z
N GLU A 1 -6.65 -11.37 11.88
CA GLU A 1 -5.30 -11.89 12.17
C GLU A 1 -4.35 -10.83 12.72
N ILE A 2 -4.52 -9.55 12.36
CA ILE A 2 -3.70 -8.46 12.87
C ILE A 2 -4.45 -7.74 14.00
N ASP A 3 -3.89 -7.73 15.21
CA ASP A 3 -4.39 -6.96 16.35
C ASP A 3 -3.60 -5.64 16.46
N LEU A 4 -4.28 -4.52 16.21
CA LEU A 4 -3.70 -3.17 16.26
C LEU A 4 -4.07 -2.40 17.55
N SER A 5 -4.62 -3.10 18.55
CA SER A 5 -5.19 -2.46 19.74
C SER A 5 -4.18 -1.72 20.61
N GLN A 6 -2.90 -2.11 20.58
CA GLN A 6 -1.84 -1.45 21.36
C GLN A 6 -1.08 -0.39 20.58
N ASP A 7 -1.05 -0.48 19.25
CA ASP A 7 -0.21 0.35 18.39
C ASP A 7 -0.52 1.85 18.49
N GLY A 8 -1.74 2.22 18.85
CA GLY A 8 -2.10 3.63 19.06
C GLY A 8 -1.23 4.30 20.13
N LYS A 9 -0.86 3.57 21.19
CA LYS A 9 0.02 4.07 22.26
C LYS A 9 1.45 4.22 21.76
N ASP A 10 1.94 3.25 21.01
CA ASP A 10 3.29 3.26 20.48
C ASP A 10 3.45 4.37 19.44
N TRP A 11 2.45 4.55 18.56
CA TRP A 11 2.38 5.65 17.59
C TRP A 11 2.46 7.03 18.26
N ASP A 12 1.73 7.22 19.36
CA ASP A 12 1.75 8.48 20.12
C ASP A 12 3.10 8.69 20.84
N SER A 13 3.85 7.60 21.13
CA SER A 13 5.17 7.67 21.76
C SER A 13 6.32 7.99 20.79
N LEU A 14 6.10 7.84 19.48
CA LEU A 14 7.10 8.12 18.46
C LEU A 14 7.45 9.61 18.40
N THR A 15 8.64 9.90 17.90
CA THR A 15 9.03 11.26 17.50
C THR A 15 8.33 11.67 16.20
N ASP A 16 8.27 12.98 15.93
CA ASP A 16 7.70 13.47 14.66
C ASP A 16 8.44 12.95 13.43
N SER A 17 9.76 12.75 13.54
CA SER A 17 10.58 12.20 12.45
C SER A 17 10.26 10.73 12.16
N GLU A 18 10.05 9.93 13.21
CA GLU A 18 9.65 8.53 13.06
C GLU A 18 8.24 8.41 12.49
N ARG A 19 7.28 9.20 12.99
CA ARG A 19 5.92 9.26 12.41
C ARG A 19 5.95 9.70 10.96
N HIS A 20 6.74 10.71 10.62
CA HIS A 20 6.90 11.16 9.23
C HIS A 20 7.42 10.04 8.33
N PHE A 21 8.44 9.31 8.77
CA PHE A 21 9.02 8.19 8.03
C PHE A 21 8.00 7.06 7.80
N VAL A 22 7.37 6.57 8.88
CA VAL A 22 6.39 5.47 8.78
C VAL A 22 5.21 5.86 7.89
N LYS A 23 4.73 7.10 8.02
CA LYS A 23 3.65 7.65 7.17
C LYS A 23 3.99 7.60 5.70
N HIS A 24 5.18 8.04 5.30
CA HIS A 24 5.59 8.04 3.89
C HIS A 24 5.79 6.62 3.36
N ILE A 25 6.25 5.69 4.20
CA ILE A 25 6.37 4.28 3.84
C ILE A 25 4.99 3.65 3.61
N LEU A 26 4.03 3.88 4.51
CA LEU A 26 2.66 3.40 4.34
C LEU A 26 1.99 4.00 3.10
N ALA A 27 2.21 5.29 2.87
CA ALA A 27 1.73 6.01 1.68
C ALA A 27 2.22 5.36 0.38
N PHE A 28 3.51 5.01 0.33
CA PHE A 28 4.10 4.32 -0.81
C PHE A 28 3.47 2.94 -1.02
N PHE A 29 3.34 2.13 0.03
CA PHE A 29 2.80 0.77 -0.10
C PHE A 29 1.33 0.76 -0.51
N ALA A 30 0.49 1.58 0.13
CA ALA A 30 -0.92 1.68 -0.20
C ALA A 30 -1.17 2.06 -1.68
N ALA A 31 -0.31 2.89 -2.25
CA ALA A 31 -0.37 3.25 -3.67
C ALA A 31 0.20 2.17 -4.61
N SER A 32 1.22 1.42 -4.16
CA SER A 32 1.99 0.51 -5.02
C SER A 32 1.26 -0.80 -5.32
N ASP A 33 0.52 -1.36 -4.36
CA ASP A 33 -0.14 -2.66 -4.54
C ASP A 33 -1.18 -2.63 -5.68
N GLY A 34 -1.87 -1.49 -5.86
CA GLY A 34 -2.78 -1.28 -7.00
C GLY A 34 -2.06 -1.32 -8.35
N ILE A 35 -0.87 -0.72 -8.45
CA ILE A 35 -0.06 -0.71 -9.68
C ILE A 35 0.42 -2.13 -10.00
N VAL A 36 0.87 -2.88 -8.98
CA VAL A 36 1.29 -4.29 -9.15
C VAL A 36 0.11 -5.15 -9.61
N ASN A 37 -1.06 -4.96 -9.01
CA ASN A 37 -2.24 -5.75 -9.35
C ASN A 37 -2.74 -5.48 -10.78
N GLU A 38 -2.69 -4.22 -11.23
CA GLU A 38 -3.00 -3.86 -12.62
C GLU A 38 -2.05 -4.55 -13.61
N ASN A 39 -0.74 -4.57 -13.32
CA ASN A 39 0.23 -5.28 -14.15
C ASN A 39 -0.01 -6.80 -14.18
N LEU A 40 -0.31 -7.40 -13.03
CA LEU A 40 -0.65 -8.83 -12.94
C LEU A 40 -1.88 -9.16 -13.77
N ALA A 41 -2.93 -8.34 -13.66
CA ALA A 41 -4.21 -8.55 -14.33
C ALA A 41 -4.14 -8.31 -15.85
N ALA A 42 -3.46 -7.25 -16.28
CA ALA A 42 -3.45 -6.82 -17.68
C ALA A 42 -2.35 -7.52 -18.51
N GLN A 43 -1.20 -7.83 -17.90
CA GLN A 43 -0.03 -8.36 -18.61
C GLN A 43 0.30 -9.80 -18.19
N PHE A 44 0.78 -10.03 -16.96
CA PHE A 44 1.39 -11.33 -16.64
C PHE A 44 0.40 -12.50 -16.68
N ALA A 45 -0.80 -12.33 -16.13
CA ALA A 45 -1.82 -13.37 -16.16
C ALA A 45 -2.44 -13.58 -17.55
N THR A 46 -2.28 -12.63 -18.47
CA THR A 46 -2.81 -12.70 -19.84
C THR A 46 -1.78 -13.28 -20.82
N GLU A 47 -0.50 -12.92 -20.67
CA GLU A 47 0.60 -13.36 -21.54
C GLU A 47 1.05 -14.79 -21.22
N VAL A 48 1.16 -15.14 -19.94
CA VAL A 48 1.65 -16.46 -19.54
C VAL A 48 0.54 -17.51 -19.68
N GLN A 49 0.78 -18.52 -20.51
CA GLN A 49 -0.21 -19.57 -20.80
C GLN A 49 -0.10 -20.81 -19.90
N SER A 50 0.97 -20.97 -19.10
CA SER A 50 1.11 -22.08 -18.16
C SER A 50 -0.01 -22.02 -17.11
N PRO A 51 -0.83 -23.07 -16.97
CA PRO A 51 -1.91 -23.11 -15.98
C PRO A 51 -1.43 -22.94 -14.54
N GLU A 52 -0.28 -23.52 -14.19
CA GLU A 52 0.33 -23.43 -12.87
C GLU A 52 0.76 -22.01 -12.54
N ALA A 53 1.38 -21.32 -13.50
CA ALA A 53 1.77 -19.92 -13.35
C ALA A 53 0.53 -19.01 -13.22
N ARG A 54 -0.54 -19.28 -13.99
CA ARG A 54 -1.80 -18.52 -13.88
C ARG A 54 -2.51 -18.74 -12.54
N ALA A 55 -2.47 -19.96 -12.01
CA ALA A 55 -2.99 -20.24 -10.67
C ALA A 55 -2.21 -19.47 -9.60
N PHE A 56 -0.88 -19.40 -9.73
CA PHE A 56 -0.04 -18.60 -8.86
C PHE A 56 -0.39 -17.11 -8.94
N TYR A 57 -0.49 -16.54 -10.15
CA TYR A 57 -0.86 -15.13 -10.32
C TYR A 57 -2.25 -14.83 -9.76
N GLY A 58 -3.22 -15.72 -9.94
CA GLY A 58 -4.55 -15.56 -9.34
C GLY A 58 -4.50 -15.45 -7.81
N PHE A 59 -3.68 -16.28 -7.16
CA PHE A 59 -3.49 -16.20 -5.71
C PHE A 59 -2.69 -14.95 -5.31
N GLN A 60 -1.67 -14.57 -6.10
CA GLN A 60 -0.90 -13.36 -5.86
C GLN A 60 -1.80 -12.12 -5.89
N MET A 61 -2.65 -11.97 -6.91
CA MET A 61 -3.61 -10.85 -7.01
C MET A 61 -4.56 -10.79 -5.80
N ALA A 62 -5.00 -11.93 -5.29
CA ALA A 62 -5.82 -11.99 -4.07
C ALA A 62 -5.04 -11.50 -2.85
N MET A 63 -3.77 -11.90 -2.72
CA MET A 63 -2.89 -11.43 -1.65
C MET A 63 -2.58 -9.93 -1.75
N GLU A 64 -2.34 -9.40 -2.95
CA GLU A 64 -2.11 -7.95 -3.13
C GLU A 64 -3.33 -7.12 -2.70
N ASN A 65 -4.56 -7.63 -2.92
CA ASN A 65 -5.75 -6.97 -2.39
C ASN A 65 -5.80 -6.97 -0.86
N ILE A 66 -5.39 -8.07 -0.21
CA ILE A 66 -5.29 -8.16 1.25
C ILE A 66 -4.19 -7.24 1.78
N HIS A 67 -3.06 -7.10 1.07
CA HIS A 67 -2.02 -6.14 1.39
C HIS A 67 -2.55 -4.70 1.34
N SER A 68 -3.24 -4.34 0.25
CA SER A 68 -3.84 -3.02 0.08
C SER A 68 -4.86 -2.71 1.19
N GLU A 69 -5.67 -3.68 1.61
CA GLU A 69 -6.58 -3.55 2.76
C GLU A 69 -5.79 -3.32 4.06
N THR A 70 -4.77 -4.14 4.30
CA THR A 70 -3.93 -4.07 5.50
C THR A 70 -3.28 -2.69 5.64
N TYR A 71 -2.67 -2.16 4.59
CA TYR A 71 -2.06 -0.83 4.62
C TYR A 71 -3.10 0.28 4.82
N SER A 72 -4.29 0.13 4.23
CA SER A 72 -5.38 1.09 4.44
C SER A 72 -5.83 1.12 5.90
N LEU A 73 -5.98 -0.05 6.55
CA LEU A 73 -6.31 -0.15 7.97
C LEU A 73 -5.23 0.46 8.86
N LEU A 74 -3.95 0.25 8.55
CA LEU A 74 -2.84 0.86 9.29
C LEU A 74 -2.86 2.39 9.16
N ILE A 75 -3.09 2.90 7.95
CA ILE A 75 -3.23 4.34 7.69
C ILE A 75 -4.40 4.92 8.49
N GLU A 76 -5.56 4.26 8.49
CA GLU A 76 -6.73 4.71 9.26
C GLU A 76 -6.49 4.69 10.77
N GLN A 77 -5.75 3.70 11.27
CA GLN A 77 -5.44 3.56 12.69
C GLN A 77 -4.47 4.63 13.19
N TYR A 78 -3.43 4.94 12.40
CA TYR A 78 -2.34 5.84 12.81
C TYR A 78 -2.61 7.30 12.45
N ILE A 79 -3.28 7.57 11.34
CA ILE A 79 -3.52 8.92 10.82
C ILE A 79 -4.95 9.35 11.13
N ARG A 80 -5.10 9.97 12.31
CA ARG A 80 -6.40 10.36 12.86
C ARG A 80 -7.00 11.61 12.20
N ASP A 81 -6.17 12.48 11.63
CA ASP A 81 -6.64 13.67 10.91
C ASP A 81 -7.11 13.28 9.50
N PRO A 82 -8.40 13.46 9.16
CA PRO A 82 -8.92 13.12 7.84
C PRO A 82 -8.22 13.84 6.69
N ALA A 83 -7.84 15.11 6.86
CA ALA A 83 -7.21 15.88 5.79
C ALA A 83 -5.80 15.35 5.48
N GLU A 84 -5.04 15.00 6.52
CA GLU A 84 -3.74 14.35 6.36
C GLU A 84 -3.88 12.95 5.74
N ARG A 85 -4.86 12.17 6.20
CA ARG A 85 -5.14 10.84 5.69
C ARG A 85 -5.49 10.85 4.20
N ASP A 86 -6.32 11.78 3.77
CA ASP A 86 -6.64 11.97 2.35
C ASP A 86 -5.38 12.33 1.55
N GLY A 87 -4.49 13.12 2.13
CA GLY A 87 -3.17 13.40 1.54
C GLY A 87 -2.34 12.13 1.36
N VAL A 88 -2.33 11.24 2.34
CA VAL A 88 -1.59 9.96 2.31
C VAL A 88 -2.18 8.97 1.31
N PHE A 89 -3.50 8.84 1.22
CA PHE A 89 -4.13 7.98 0.20
C PHE A 89 -3.88 8.50 -1.22
N ASN A 90 -3.72 9.81 -1.40
CA ASN A 90 -3.40 10.43 -2.67
C ASN A 90 -1.87 10.67 -2.85
N ALA A 91 -1.03 9.83 -2.26
CA ALA A 91 0.42 10.01 -2.24
C ALA A 91 1.10 10.14 -3.60
N ILE A 92 0.52 9.56 -4.66
CA ILE A 92 1.01 9.72 -6.03
C ILE A 92 0.98 11.20 -6.45
N GLU A 93 0.01 11.99 -5.98
CA GLU A 93 -0.10 13.42 -6.29
C GLU A 93 0.50 14.31 -5.21
N THR A 94 0.48 13.89 -3.95
CA THR A 94 0.88 14.71 -2.80
C THR A 94 2.31 14.49 -2.35
N MET A 95 2.95 13.36 -2.71
CA MET A 95 4.30 12.99 -2.28
C MET A 95 5.22 12.74 -3.49
N PRO A 96 6.14 13.66 -3.83
CA PRO A 96 6.98 13.55 -5.02
C PRO A 96 7.78 12.24 -5.13
N ALA A 97 8.33 11.75 -4.02
CA ALA A 97 9.09 10.49 -4.01
C ALA A 97 8.22 9.26 -4.33
N VAL A 98 6.93 9.27 -3.90
CA VAL A 98 5.98 8.20 -4.24
C VAL A 98 5.60 8.30 -5.71
N ARG A 99 5.35 9.53 -6.20
CA ARG A 99 5.06 9.80 -7.61
C ARG A 99 6.15 9.28 -8.53
N GLU A 100 7.41 9.61 -8.26
CA GLU A 100 8.54 9.18 -9.09
C GLU A 100 8.63 7.65 -9.18
N LYS A 101 8.41 6.94 -8.06
CA LYS A 101 8.41 5.48 -8.05
C LYS A 101 7.20 4.89 -8.76
N ALA A 102 6.02 5.48 -8.60
CA ALA A 102 4.81 5.05 -9.31
C ALA A 102 4.97 5.21 -10.83
N MET A 103 5.48 6.35 -11.28
CA MET A 103 5.73 6.63 -12.70
C MET A 103 6.83 5.76 -13.31
N TRP A 104 7.74 5.21 -12.51
CA TRP A 104 8.73 4.23 -12.98
C TRP A 104 8.12 2.84 -13.16
N ALA A 105 7.11 2.49 -12.37
CA ALA A 105 6.47 1.17 -12.39
C ALA A 105 5.37 1.02 -13.47
N ILE A 106 4.82 2.14 -13.94
CA ILE A 106 3.85 2.23 -15.05
C ILE A 106 4.59 2.22 -16.39
#